data_AF-A0A920IQ03-F1
#
_entry.id   AF-A0A920IQ03-F1
#
_cell.length_a   1.000
_cell.length_b   1.000
_cell.length_c   1.000
_cell.angle_alpha   90.00
_cell.angle_beta   90.00
_cell.angle_gamma   90.00
#
_symmetry.space_group_name_H-M   'P 1'
#
loop_
_entity.id
_entity.type
_entity.pdbx_description
1 polymer ?
#
loop_
_entity_poly.entity_id
_entity_poly.type
_entity_poly.pdbx_seq_one_letter_code
_entity_poly.pdbx_strand_id
1 'polypeptide(L)'
;MKLTKLAWIIEGDPASALLEVLDPEQNNTFSDHYLEVDYDLSEVMFVCTANSLNIPTPLLDRMEIIRIPGYIEDEKINIANKYLLPKQMERNGINENEIKINKNVILSFNKILYQRGWCKRSREANCKNSEKGC
;
A
#
# COMPACT_ATOMS: atom_id res chain seq x y z
N MET A 1 1.86 -0.33 9.44
CA MET A 1 1.95 1.15 9.41
C MET A 1 2.12 1.68 7.97
N LYS A 2 1.69 2.91 7.62
CA LYS A 2 1.89 3.52 6.28
C LYS A 2 3.05 4.53 6.29
N LEU A 3 4.18 4.18 5.69
CA LEU A 3 5.41 5.00 5.73
C LEU A 3 5.35 6.25 4.84
N THR A 4 4.60 6.21 3.74
CA THR A 4 4.56 7.32 2.76
C THR A 4 3.79 8.55 3.23
N LYS A 5 3.16 8.52 4.41
CA LYS A 5 2.37 9.63 4.95
C LYS A 5 2.91 10.16 6.27
N LEU A 6 4.17 9.86 6.59
CA LEU A 6 4.86 10.46 7.74
C LEU A 6 5.07 11.95 7.43
N ALA A 7 4.42 12.81 8.21
CA ALA A 7 4.57 14.25 8.12
C ALA A 7 5.57 14.71 9.17
N TRP A 8 6.48 15.59 8.79
CA TRP A 8 7.37 16.27 9.72
C TRP A 8 6.55 17.24 10.57
N ILE A 9 6.66 17.13 11.89
CA ILE A 9 6.03 18.06 12.83
C ILE A 9 7.17 18.80 13.56
N ILE A 10 6.91 20.06 13.95
CA ILE A 10 7.91 20.98 14.53
C ILE A 10 8.46 20.47 15.88
N GLU A 11 7.82 19.48 16.49
CA GLU A 11 8.20 18.88 17.79
C GLU A 11 9.11 17.64 17.69
N GLY A 12 9.55 17.27 16.47
CA GLY A 12 10.48 16.15 16.25
C GLY A 12 10.14 15.36 14.99
N ASP A 13 11.08 14.54 14.52
CA ASP A 13 10.84 13.63 13.40
C ASP A 13 10.20 12.33 13.95
N PRO A 14 8.90 12.07 13.68
CA PRO A 14 8.28 10.82 14.09
C PRO A 14 8.96 9.59 13.44
N ALA A 15 9.74 9.77 12.36
CA ALA A 15 10.54 8.69 11.80
C ALA A 15 11.68 8.23 12.74
N SER A 16 12.20 9.11 13.61
CA SER A 16 13.24 8.75 14.57
C SER A 16 12.74 7.84 15.68
N ALA A 17 11.55 8.10 16.23
CA ALA A 17 10.91 7.20 17.21
C ALA A 17 10.63 5.81 16.60
N LEU A 18 10.30 5.78 15.31
CA LEU A 18 10.11 4.52 14.60
C LEU A 18 11.43 3.77 14.34
N LEU A 19 12.54 4.50 14.17
CA LEU A 19 13.86 3.89 14.02
C LEU A 19 14.30 3.17 15.29
N GLU A 20 13.99 3.73 16.46
CA GLU A 20 14.28 3.13 17.77
C GLU A 20 13.47 1.84 17.99
N VAL A 21 12.18 1.85 17.64
CA VAL A 21 11.31 0.66 17.75
C VAL A 21 11.69 -0.45 16.75
N LEU A 22 12.16 -0.09 15.57
CA LEU A 22 12.52 -1.05 14.51
C LEU A 22 13.95 -1.60 14.65
N ASP A 23 14.77 -1.02 15.52
CA ASP A 23 16.15 -1.50 15.73
C ASP A 23 16.15 -2.71 16.69
N PRO A 24 16.58 -3.91 16.26
CA PRO A 24 16.66 -5.07 17.14
C PRO A 24 17.66 -4.89 18.29
N GLU A 25 18.56 -3.90 18.20
CA GLU A 25 19.47 -3.56 19.30
C GLU A 25 18.82 -2.68 20.38
N GLN A 26 17.74 -1.95 20.05
CA GLN A 26 17.10 -0.96 20.94
C GLN A 26 15.66 -1.33 21.35
N ASN A 27 15.04 -2.29 20.68
CA ASN A 27 13.65 -2.73 20.93
C ASN A 27 13.39 -3.35 22.32
N ASN A 28 14.43 -3.81 23.02
CA ASN A 28 14.31 -4.44 24.35
C ASN A 28 14.08 -3.42 25.48
N THR A 29 14.43 -2.15 25.26
CA THR A 29 14.37 -1.08 26.26
C THR A 29 13.67 0.12 25.66
N PHE A 30 12.50 -0.09 25.05
CA PHE A 30 11.73 1.01 24.50
C PHE A 30 11.10 1.80 25.65
N SER A 31 11.54 3.05 25.83
CA SER A 31 11.04 3.96 26.86
C SER A 31 9.96 4.88 26.27
N ASP A 32 8.70 4.65 26.64
CA ASP A 32 7.62 5.59 26.31
C ASP A 32 7.75 6.86 27.18
N HIS A 33 7.66 8.04 26.57
CA HIS A 33 7.69 9.33 27.25
C HIS A 33 6.49 9.55 28.19
N TYR A 34 5.41 8.76 28.04
CA TYR A 34 4.25 8.86 28.92
C TYR A 34 4.32 7.99 30.17
N LEU A 35 4.96 6.81 30.08
CA LEU A 35 4.95 5.81 31.14
C LEU A 35 6.30 5.65 31.86
N GLU A 36 7.41 6.14 31.27
CA GLU A 36 8.78 6.07 31.84
C GLU A 36 9.19 4.67 32.33
N VAL A 37 8.59 3.63 31.77
CA VAL A 37 8.91 2.22 32.04
C VAL A 37 9.41 1.60 30.75
N ASP A 38 10.49 0.82 30.84
CA ASP A 38 11.04 0.08 29.72
C ASP A 38 10.11 -1.07 29.31
N TYR A 39 9.75 -1.12 28.02
CA TYR A 39 8.99 -2.19 27.41
C TYR A 39 9.86 -3.02 26.47
N ASP A 40 9.71 -4.35 26.53
CA ASP A 40 10.32 -5.28 25.59
C ASP A 40 9.39 -5.49 24.37
N LEU A 41 9.87 -5.10 23.20
CA LEU A 41 9.19 -5.26 21.91
C LEU A 41 9.82 -6.34 21.02
N SER A 42 10.72 -7.17 21.57
CA SER A 42 11.44 -8.19 20.80
C SER A 42 10.55 -9.26 20.15
N GLU A 43 9.40 -9.56 20.74
CA GLU A 43 8.46 -10.57 20.20
C GLU A 43 7.43 -9.98 19.22
N VAL A 44 7.53 -8.69 18.86
CA VAL A 44 6.54 -8.01 18.01
C VAL A 44 6.99 -8.00 16.54
N MET A 45 6.15 -8.52 15.65
CA MET A 45 6.37 -8.43 14.20
C MET A 45 5.82 -7.13 13.62
N PHE A 46 6.69 -6.27 13.11
CA PHE A 46 6.30 -5.03 12.43
C PHE A 46 6.06 -5.24 10.94
N VAL A 47 4.87 -4.87 10.45
CA VAL A 47 4.54 -4.86 9.01
C VAL A 47 4.25 -3.44 8.53
N CYS A 48 5.11 -2.97 7.63
CA CYS A 48 5.02 -1.66 7.01
C CYS A 48 4.55 -1.76 5.56
N THR A 49 3.69 -0.83 5.15
CA THR A 49 3.19 -0.74 3.76
C THR A 49 3.56 0.60 3.16
N ALA A 50 4.00 0.59 1.91
CA ALA A 50 4.36 1.78 1.16
C ALA A 50 3.97 1.64 -0.31
N ASN A 51 3.47 2.72 -0.91
CA ASN A 51 3.13 2.74 -2.33
C ASN A 51 4.34 3.04 -3.22
N SER A 52 5.36 3.68 -2.67
CA SER A 52 6.55 4.14 -3.37
C SER A 52 7.74 4.09 -2.42
N LEU A 53 8.95 3.98 -2.98
CA LEU A 53 10.19 3.89 -2.21
C LEU A 53 10.75 5.27 -1.78
N ASN A 54 9.91 6.32 -1.75
CA ASN A 54 10.28 7.64 -1.25
C ASN A 54 10.20 7.65 0.29
N ILE A 55 11.01 6.82 0.93
CA ILE A 55 11.10 6.68 2.39
C ILE A 55 12.52 7.08 2.80
N PRO A 56 12.74 7.65 4.00
CA PRO A 56 14.08 7.93 4.48
C PRO A 56 15.01 6.70 4.40
N THR A 57 16.23 6.90 3.89
CA THR A 57 17.25 5.85 3.74
C THR A 57 17.51 5.04 5.02
N PRO A 58 17.57 5.65 6.22
CA PRO A 58 17.81 4.90 7.46
C PRO A 58 16.75 3.84 7.77
N LEU A 59 15.50 4.08 7.37
CA LEU A 59 14.41 3.12 7.53
C LEU A 59 14.49 2.01 6.46
N LEU A 60 14.95 2.36 5.25
CA LEU A 60 15.09 1.43 4.15
C LEU A 60 16.17 0.37 4.42
N ASP A 61 17.28 0.77 5.05
CA ASP A 61 18.39 -0.14 5.36
C ASP A 61 18.06 -1.16 6.46
N ARG A 62 17.06 -0.85 7.29
CA ARG A 62 16.61 -1.69 8.42
C ARG A 62 15.40 -2.57 8.10
N MET A 63 14.82 -2.45 6.91
CA MET A 63 13.60 -3.17 6.52
C MET A 63 13.83 -4.11 5.34
N GLU A 64 13.22 -5.29 5.40
CA GLU A 64 13.11 -6.16 4.24
C GLU A 64 12.02 -5.67 3.29
N ILE A 65 12.39 -5.37 2.04
CA ILE A 65 11.44 -4.87 1.03
C ILE A 65 10.84 -6.03 0.25
N ILE A 66 9.55 -6.27 0.47
CA ILE A 66 8.76 -7.19 -0.35
C ILE A 66 7.95 -6.40 -1.38
N ARG A 67 8.24 -6.59 -2.67
CA ARG A 67 7.50 -5.96 -3.77
C ARG A 67 6.31 -6.80 -4.17
N ILE A 68 5.11 -6.26 -3.99
CA ILE A 68 3.86 -6.89 -4.43
C ILE A 68 3.54 -6.38 -5.84
N PRO A 69 3.62 -7.23 -6.89
CA PRO A 69 3.27 -6.81 -8.24
C PRO A 69 1.76 -6.57 -8.37
N GLY A 70 1.37 -5.81 -9.41
CA GLY A 70 -0.03 -5.66 -9.75
C GLY A 70 -0.62 -6.95 -10.32
N TYR A 71 -1.94 -7.12 -10.18
CA TYR A 71 -2.67 -8.28 -10.68
C TYR A 71 -2.86 -8.26 -12.20
N ILE A 72 -2.79 -9.43 -12.83
CA ILE A 72 -3.21 -9.63 -14.21
C ILE A 72 -4.74 -9.60 -14.33
N GLU A 73 -5.27 -9.47 -15.56
CA GLU A 73 -6.72 -9.39 -15.78
C GLU A 73 -7.46 -10.64 -15.27
N ASP A 74 -6.93 -11.83 -15.54
CA ASP A 74 -7.53 -13.10 -15.10
C ASP A 74 -7.54 -13.24 -13.58
N GLU A 75 -6.47 -12.80 -12.91
CA GLU A 75 -6.41 -12.76 -11.45
C GLU A 75 -7.45 -11.80 -10.87
N LYS A 76 -7.63 -10.61 -11.48
CA LYS A 76 -8.65 -9.66 -11.05
C LYS A 76 -10.05 -10.24 -11.17
N ILE A 77 -10.35 -11.00 -12.23
CA ILE A 77 -11.65 -11.66 -12.39
C ILE A 77 -11.85 -12.72 -11.31
N ASN A 78 -10.81 -13.50 -11.00
CA ASN A 78 -10.89 -14.52 -9.96
C ASN A 78 -11.10 -13.90 -8.57
N ILE A 79 -10.35 -12.83 -8.24
CA ILE A 79 -10.49 -12.07 -7.00
C ILE A 79 -11.87 -11.42 -6.90
N ALA A 80 -12.37 -10.87 -8.01
CA ALA A 80 -13.68 -10.24 -8.06
C ALA A 80 -14.79 -11.24 -7.73
N ASN A 81 -14.79 -12.40 -8.40
CA ASN A 81 -15.81 -13.42 -8.18
C ASN A 81 -15.72 -14.05 -6.79
N LYS A 82 -14.51 -14.35 -6.31
CA LYS A 82 -14.31 -15.06 -5.04
C LYS A 82 -14.47 -14.19 -3.80
N TYR A 83 -14.07 -12.91 -3.87
CA TYR A 83 -14.01 -12.06 -2.69
C TYR A 83 -14.80 -10.76 -2.82
N LEU A 84 -14.74 -10.05 -3.96
CA LEU A 84 -15.37 -8.74 -4.06
C LEU A 84 -16.89 -8.83 -4.19
N LEU A 85 -17.41 -9.71 -5.05
CA LEU A 85 -18.84 -9.91 -5.24
C LEU A 85 -19.56 -10.29 -3.93
N PRO A 86 -19.18 -11.37 -3.23
CA PRO A 86 -19.88 -11.75 -1.99
C PRO A 86 -19.79 -10.65 -0.93
N LYS A 87 -18.63 -10.00 -0.79
CA LYS A 87 -18.44 -8.91 0.19
C LYS A 87 -19.30 -7.67 -0.12
N GLN A 88 -19.54 -7.36 -1.38
CA GLN A 88 -20.43 -6.26 -1.77
C GLN A 88 -21.90 -6.64 -1.62
N MET A 89 -22.27 -7.89 -1.91
CA MET A 89 -23.64 -8.39 -1.71
C MET A 89 -24.02 -8.37 -0.23
N GLU A 90 -23.12 -8.83 0.64
CA GLU A 90 -23.29 -8.78 2.10
C GLU A 90 -23.47 -7.33 2.60
N ARG A 91 -22.61 -6.41 2.16
CA ARG A 91 -22.70 -4.99 2.54
C ARG A 91 -23.99 -4.31 2.10
N ASN A 92 -24.55 -4.73 0.96
CA ASN A 92 -25.77 -4.16 0.41
C ASN A 92 -27.04 -4.93 0.85
N GLY A 93 -26.89 -6.02 1.60
CA GLY A 93 -28.02 -6.85 2.07
C GLY A 93 -28.76 -7.58 0.96
N ILE A 94 -28.09 -7.87 -0.17
CA ILE A 94 -28.70 -8.49 -1.35
C ILE A 94 -28.51 -9.99 -1.29
N ASN A 95 -29.59 -10.74 -1.48
CA ASN A 95 -29.56 -12.20 -1.52
C ASN A 95 -28.83 -12.71 -2.77
N GLU A 96 -28.12 -13.83 -2.66
CA GLU A 96 -27.33 -14.45 -3.75
C GLU A 96 -28.13 -14.71 -5.03
N ASN A 97 -29.45 -14.82 -4.92
CA ASN A 97 -30.35 -15.16 -6.01
C ASN A 97 -30.85 -13.94 -6.82
N GLU A 98 -30.65 -12.72 -6.33
CA GLU A 98 -31.19 -11.50 -6.97
C GLU A 98 -30.26 -10.93 -8.03
N ILE A 99 -28.95 -11.19 -7.94
CA ILE A 99 -27.94 -10.60 -8.83
C ILE A 99 -27.01 -11.69 -9.38
N LYS A 100 -27.06 -11.89 -10.69
CA LYS A 100 -26.07 -12.70 -11.44
C LYS A 100 -25.23 -11.78 -12.32
N ILE A 101 -24.00 -11.50 -11.89
CA ILE A 101 -23.03 -10.75 -12.70
C ILE A 101 -22.28 -11.74 -13.60
N ASN A 102 -22.41 -11.54 -14.92
CA ASN A 102 -21.68 -12.34 -15.90
C ASN A 102 -20.21 -11.90 -15.94
N LYS A 103 -19.28 -12.86 -16.04
CA LYS A 103 -17.83 -12.65 -16.17
C LYS A 103 -17.47 -11.65 -17.30
N ASN A 104 -18.27 -11.61 -18.37
CA ASN A 104 -18.08 -10.67 -19.49
C ASN A 104 -18.27 -9.20 -19.09
N VAL A 105 -19.10 -8.91 -18.08
CA VAL A 105 -19.31 -7.55 -17.56
C VAL A 105 -18.07 -7.06 -16.80
N ILE A 106 -17.43 -7.95 -16.03
CA ILE A 106 -16.21 -7.65 -15.29
C ILE A 106 -15.03 -7.38 -16.24
N LEU A 107 -14.90 -8.20 -17.29
CA LEU A 107 -13.92 -8.02 -18.36
C LEU A 107 -14.08 -6.70 -19.10
N SER A 108 -15.31 -6.40 -19.53
CA SER A 108 -15.61 -5.16 -20.26
C SER A 108 -15.38 -3.92 -19.39
N PHE A 109 -15.73 -3.97 -18.10
CA PHE A 109 -15.44 -2.90 -17.15
C PHE A 109 -13.94 -2.62 -17.01
N ASN A 110 -13.12 -3.66 -16.84
CA ASN A 110 -11.66 -3.52 -16.79
C ASN A 110 -11.11 -2.91 -18.09
N LYS A 111 -11.55 -3.43 -19.24
CA LYS A 111 -11.09 -2.96 -20.56
C LYS A 111 -11.42 -1.48 -20.80
N ILE A 112 -12.62 -1.03 -20.43
CA ILE A 112 -13.05 0.38 -20.54
C ILE A 112 -12.16 1.29 -19.67
N LEU A 113 -11.80 0.87 -18.46
CA LEU A 113 -10.93 1.64 -17.57
C LEU A 113 -9.51 1.76 -18.11
N TYR A 114 -8.94 0.69 -18.68
CA TYR A 114 -7.65 0.75 -19.35
C TYR A 114 -7.69 1.70 -20.56
N GLN A 115 -8.74 1.64 -21.37
CA GLN A 115 -8.90 2.51 -22.55
C GLN A 115 -9.11 3.98 -22.20
N ARG A 116 -9.81 4.29 -21.10
CA ARG A 116 -10.12 5.66 -20.68
C ARG A 116 -9.05 6.29 -19.77
N GLY A 117 -8.38 5.50 -18.92
CA GLY A 117 -7.53 6.01 -17.85
C GLY A 117 -6.02 5.96 -18.10
N TRP A 118 -5.53 4.98 -18.86
CA TRP A 118 -4.08 4.74 -19.00
C TRP A 118 -3.45 5.39 -20.25
N CYS A 119 -4.20 5.56 -21.34
CA CYS A 119 -3.66 6.16 -22.56
C CYS A 119 -3.38 7.68 -22.43
N LYS A 120 -4.03 8.39 -21.50
CA LYS A 120 -3.79 9.83 -21.28
C LYS A 120 -2.56 10.13 -20.40
N ARG A 121 -2.29 9.34 -19.35
CA ARG A 121 -1.11 9.59 -18.47
C ARG A 121 0.22 9.18 -19.10
N SER A 122 0.24 8.15 -19.95
CA SER A 122 1.50 7.65 -20.50
C SER A 122 2.11 8.55 -21.60
N ARG A 123 1.34 9.48 -22.19
CA ARG A 123 1.87 10.46 -23.15
C ARG A 123 2.54 11.66 -22.47
N GLU A 124 2.05 12.11 -21.31
CA GLU A 124 2.64 13.25 -20.59
C GLU A 124 3.96 12.91 -19.87
N ALA A 125 4.16 11.65 -19.49
CA ALA A 125 5.42 11.20 -18.87
C ALA A 125 6.57 11.04 -19.88
N ASN A 126 6.28 10.67 -21.13
CA ASN A 126 7.30 10.47 -22.17
C ASN A 126 7.66 11.75 -22.95
N CYS A 127 6.82 12.79 -22.96
CA CYS A 127 7.17 14.06 -23.62
C CYS A 127 8.08 14.97 -22.79
N LYS A 128 8.22 14.78 -21.47
CA LYS A 128 9.10 15.64 -20.64
C LYS A 128 10.58 15.24 -20.66
N ASN A 129 10.94 14.11 -21.26
CA ASN A 129 12.33 13.64 -21.35
C ASN A 129 12.95 13.77 -22.75
N SER A 130 12.31 14.45 -23.71
CA SER A 130 12.83 14.65 -25.07
C SER A 130 13.09 16.11 -25.48
N GLU A 131 12.96 17.08 -24.57
CA GLU A 131 13.19 18.51 -24.87
C GLU A 131 14.50 19.08 -24.30
N LYS A 132 15.50 18.23 -24.01
CA LYS A 132 16.89 18.66 -23.77
C LYS A 132 17.83 17.81 -24.61
N GLY A 133 17.95 18.19 -25.88
CA GLY A 133 18.76 17.47 -26.86
C GLY A 133 18.56 17.99 -28.30
N CYS A 134 18.56 19.31 -28.47
CA CYS A 134 18.87 20.06 -29.69
C CYS A 134 19.12 21.52 -29.27
#